data_AF-A0A963HEM4-F1
#
_entry.id   AF-A0A963HEM4-F1
#
_cell.length_a   1.000
_cell.length_b   1.000
_cell.length_c   1.000
_cell.angle_alpha   90.00
_cell.angle_beta   90.00
_cell.angle_gamma   90.00
#
_symmetry.space_group_name_H-M   'P 1'
#
loop_
_entity.id
_entity.type
_entity.pdbx_description
1 polymer ?
#
loop_
_entity_poly.entity_id
_entity_poly.type
_entity_poly.pdbx_seq_one_letter_code
_entity_poly.pdbx_strand_id
1 'polypeptide(L)' 'MAKEAPRLFISYRREDSIAYAGRLYDHLSAHFGADRVFMDIGQIAPGDDFITVLDHRIGASDIVIALIGPEWL' A
#
# COMPACT_ATOMS: atom_id res chain seq x y z
N MET A 1 2.17 -26.07 10.86
CA MET A 1 2.89 -25.28 9.85
C MET A 1 2.79 -23.82 10.25
N ALA A 2 3.90 -23.08 10.33
CA ALA A 2 3.84 -21.64 10.56
C ALA A 2 3.21 -21.00 9.31
N LYS A 3 2.10 -20.27 9.49
CA LYS A 3 1.48 -19.51 8.40
C LYS A 3 2.40 -18.32 8.11
N GLU A 4 2.85 -18.17 6.87
CA GLU A 4 3.61 -16.99 6.47
C GLU A 4 2.81 -15.71 6.80
N ALA A 5 3.52 -14.65 7.18
CA ALA A 5 2.92 -13.34 7.43
C ALA A 5 2.23 -12.81 6.15
N PRO A 6 1.03 -12.21 6.24
CA PRO A 6 0.31 -11.72 5.07
C PRO A 6 1.09 -10.61 4.36
N ARG A 7 0.90 -10.48 3.05
CA ARG A 7 1.30 -9.32 2.24
C ARG A 7 0.21 -8.27 2.29
N LEU A 8 0.58 -7.02 2.58
CA LEU A 8 -0.36 -5.92 2.79
C LEU A 8 -0.15 -4.83 1.74
N PHE A 9 -1.24 -4.33 1.16
CA PHE A 9 -1.23 -3.14 0.31
C PHE A 9 -2.02 -2.00 0.96
N ILE A 10 -1.36 -0.86 1.13
CA ILE A 10 -1.95 0.38 1.67
C ILE A 10 -2.32 1.29 0.49
N SER A 11 -3.62 1.38 0.23
CA SER A 11 -4.21 2.33 -0.72
C SER A 11 -4.55 3.62 0.02
N TYR A 12 -4.03 4.76 -0.45
CA TYR A 12 -4.25 6.06 0.16
C TYR A 12 -4.23 7.17 -0.91
N ARG A 13 -4.89 8.31 -0.63
CA ARG A 13 -4.69 9.54 -1.42
C ARG A 13 -3.54 10.34 -0.86
N ARG A 14 -2.64 10.79 -1.73
CA ARG A 14 -1.47 11.57 -1.32
C ARG A 14 -1.84 12.96 -0.83
N GLU A 15 -2.88 13.57 -1.39
CA GLU A 15 -3.28 14.95 -1.05
C GLU A 15 -3.66 15.09 0.42
N ASP A 16 -4.36 14.09 0.98
CA ASP A 16 -4.99 14.22 2.30
C ASP A 16 -4.49 13.22 3.37
N SER A 17 -3.80 12.14 2.96
CA SER A 17 -3.53 11.01 3.84
C SER A 17 -2.05 10.58 3.93
N ILE A 18 -1.13 11.26 3.23
CA ILE A 18 0.28 10.83 3.11
C ILE A 18 0.99 10.64 4.44
N ALA A 19 0.81 11.57 5.40
CA ALA A 19 1.47 11.49 6.70
C ALA A 19 0.97 10.30 7.53
N TYR A 20 -0.33 10.01 7.46
CA TYR A 20 -0.95 8.88 8.17
C TYR A 20 -0.59 7.55 7.50
N ALA A 21 -0.55 7.51 6.17
CA ALA A 21 -0.14 6.35 5.40
C ALA A 21 1.30 5.95 5.72
N GLY A 22 2.22 6.92 5.81
CA GLY A 22 3.62 6.67 6.21
C GLY A 22 3.73 6.06 7.60
N ARG A 23 3.01 6.59 8.60
CA ARG A 23 3.03 6.00 9.96
C ARG A 23 2.45 4.59 10.00
N LEU A 24 1.38 4.36 9.26
CA LEU A 24 0.78 3.03 9.14
C LEU A 24 1.77 2.05 8.50
N TYR A 25 2.45 2.48 7.43
CA TYR A 25 3.50 1.71 6.77
C TYR A 25 4.63 1.35 7.74
N ASP A 26 5.15 2.31 8.50
CA ASP A 26 6.25 2.08 9.45
C ASP A 26 5.85 1.02 10.49
N HIS A 27 4.65 1.13 11.06
CA HIS A 27 4.18 0.21 12.09
C HIS A 27 3.95 -1.20 11.55
N LEU A 28 3.31 -1.32 10.38
CA LEU A 28 3.05 -2.61 9.75
C LEU A 28 4.37 -3.26 9.28
N SER A 29 5.30 -2.48 8.73
CA SER A 29 6.59 -2.98 8.28
C SER A 29 7.43 -3.49 9.45
N ALA A 30 7.38 -2.81 10.60
CA ALA A 30 8.04 -3.28 11.82
C ALA A 30 7.49 -4.62 12.33
N HIS A 31 6.20 -4.91 12.08
CA HIS A 31 5.55 -6.13 12.55
C HIS A 31 5.62 -7.30 11.55
N PHE A 32 5.38 -7.03 10.27
CA PHE A 32 5.25 -8.03 9.21
C PHE A 32 6.50 -8.18 8.32
N GLY A 33 7.44 -7.22 8.39
CA GLY A 33 8.57 -7.12 7.47
C GLY A 33 8.30 -6.09 6.36
N ALA A 34 9.31 -5.26 6.06
CA ALA A 34 9.21 -4.20 5.07
C ALA A 34 9.01 -4.72 3.63
N ASP A 35 9.44 -5.94 3.35
CA ASP A 35 9.23 -6.65 2.07
C ASP A 35 7.79 -7.13 1.87
N ARG A 36 6.99 -7.16 2.95
CA ARG A 36 5.59 -7.62 2.92
C ARG A 36 4.57 -6.49 2.92
N VAL A 37 5.00 -5.24 3.10
CA VAL A 37 4.11 -4.07 3.11
C VAL A 37 4.40 -3.22 1.89
N PHE A 38 3.36 -2.98 1.09
CA PHE A 38 3.39 -2.15 -0.09
C PHE A 38 2.50 -0.93 0.15
N MET A 39 2.93 0.24 -0.29
CA MET A 39 2.11 1.45 -0.29
C MET A 39 1.92 1.97 -1.71
N ASP A 40 0.84 2.70 -1.93
CA ASP A 40 0.51 3.29 -3.24
C ASP A 40 1.67 4.05 -3.90
N ILE A 41 1.70 3.93 -5.23
CA ILE A 41 2.78 4.25 -6.14
C ILE A 41 2.61 5.65 -6.72
N GLY A 42 2.34 6.70 -5.95
CA GLY A 42 2.27 8.02 -6.61
C GLY A 42 3.60 8.53 -7.24
N GLN A 43 4.64 7.69 -7.37
CA GLN A 43 5.75 7.87 -8.30
C GLN A 43 5.86 6.65 -9.22
N ILE A 44 4.83 6.40 -10.04
CA ILE A 44 4.98 5.54 -11.21
C ILE A 44 5.92 6.25 -12.18
N ALA A 45 6.89 5.51 -12.72
CA ALA A 45 7.84 6.10 -13.66
C ALA A 45 7.08 6.65 -14.88
N PRO A 46 7.50 7.79 -15.45
CA PRO A 46 6.88 8.29 -16.68
C PRO A 46 6.89 7.20 -17.76
N GLY A 47 5.71 6.77 -18.21
CA GLY A 47 5.54 5.75 -19.25
C GLY A 47 5.07 4.37 -18.77
N ASP A 48 5.07 4.10 -17.46
CA ASP A 48 4.45 2.89 -16.91
C ASP A 48 2.92 3.05 -16.85
N ASP A 49 2.18 1.99 -17.20
CA ASP A 49 0.72 1.97 -17.08
C ASP A 49 0.31 1.81 -15.62
N PHE A 50 -0.22 2.90 -15.05
CA PHE A 50 -0.66 2.96 -13.67
C PHE A 50 -1.64 1.86 -13.29
N ILE A 51 -2.58 1.54 -14.18
CA ILE A 51 -3.60 0.52 -13.93
C ILE A 51 -2.93 -0.84 -13.79
N THR A 52 -2.01 -1.18 -14.71
CA THR A 52 -1.31 -2.47 -14.70
C THR A 52 -0.47 -2.67 -13.44
N VAL A 53 0.27 -1.65 -13.00
CA VAL A 53 1.10 -1.79 -11.78
C VAL A 53 0.23 -1.91 -10.52
N LEU A 54 -0.86 -1.15 -10.46
CA LEU A 54 -1.80 -1.22 -9.35
C LEU A 54 -2.48 -2.60 -9.27
N ASP A 55 -2.97 -3.11 -10.40
CA ASP A 55 -3.57 -4.45 -10.50
C ASP A 55 -2.60 -5.54 -10.04
N HIS A 56 -1.33 -5.46 -10.44
CA HIS A 56 -0.32 -6.41 -10.01
C HIS A 56 -0.10 -6.37 -8.49
N ARG A 57 -0.02 -5.17 -7.88
CA ARG A 57 0.18 -5.05 -6.42
C ARG A 57 -1.02 -5.52 -5.62
N ILE A 58 -2.23 -5.22 -6.09
CA ILE A 58 -3.47 -5.70 -5.46
C ILE A 58 -3.54 -7.22 -5.58
N GLY A 59 -3.30 -7.78 -6.78
CA GLY A 59 -3.30 -9.23 -7.01
C GLY A 59 -2.20 -9.99 -6.24
N ALA A 60 -1.11 -9.31 -5.90
CA ALA A 60 -0.02 -9.86 -5.08
C ALA A 60 -0.24 -9.69 -3.57
N SER A 61 -1.33 -9.09 -3.11
CA SER A 61 -1.58 -8.82 -1.69
C SER A 61 -2.63 -9.76 -1.10
N ASP A 62 -2.42 -10.17 0.15
CA ASP A 62 -3.39 -10.97 0.89
C ASP A 62 -4.43 -10.07 1.58
N ILE A 63 -4.04 -8.82 1.89
CA ILE A 63 -4.86 -7.82 2.55
C ILE A 63 -4.69 -6.47 1.86
N VAL A 64 -5.81 -5.78 1.60
CA VAL A 64 -5.83 -4.38 1.14
C VAL A 64 -6.38 -3.50 2.26
N ILE A 65 -5.65 -2.44 2.58
CA ILE A 65 -6.05 -1.41 3.55
C ILE A 65 -6.33 -0.13 2.77
N ALA A 66 -7.59 0.31 2.74
CA ALA A 66 -7.97 1.60 2.18
C ALA A 66 -8.00 2.67 3.29
N LEU A 67 -7.09 3.64 3.20
CA LEU A 67 -6.97 4.74 4.17
C LEU A 67 -7.78 5.96 3.74
N ILE A 68 -9.05 6.01 4.14
CA ILE A 68 -9.98 7.06 3.70
C ILE A 68 -9.70 8.40 4.42
N GLY A 69 -9.19 9.37 3.68
CA GLY A 69 -9.03 10.76 4.12
C GLY A 69 -10.25 11.63 3.82
N PRO A 70 -10.23 12.89 4.31
CA PRO A 70 -11.36 13.82 4.19
C PRO A 70 -11.69 14.24 2.75
N GLU A 71 -10.76 14.14 1.80
CA GLU A 71 -10.94 14.52 0.40
C GLU A 71 -11.03 13.30 -0.53
N TRP A 72 -11.41 12.13 -0.02
CA TRP A 72 -11.44 10.88 -0.79
C TRP A 72 -12.52 10.84 -1.90
N LEU A 73 -13.53 11.70 -1.89
CA LEU A 73 -14.64 11.69 -2.87
C LEU A 73 -14.61 12.92 -3.76
#